data_AF-A0A093V383-F1
#
_entry.id   AF-A0A093V383-F1
#
_cell.length_a   1.000
_cell.length_b   1.000
_cell.length_c   1.000
_cell.angle_alpha   90.00
_cell.angle_beta   90.00
_cell.angle_gamma   90.00
#
_symmetry.space_group_name_H-M   'P 1'
#
loop_
_entity.id
_entity.type
_entity.pdbx_description
1 polymer ?
#
loop_
_entity_poly.entity_id
_entity_poly.type
_entity_poly.pdbx_seq_one_letter_code
_entity_poly.pdbx_strand_id
1 'polypeptide(L)'
;MKAIITALALISSYTLAAPAEQLVKRASASDSATGYASLNGGTTGGAGGTTTTVSSYAALATAVTGNDKKVIFVSGTITQTADQIRPGNNTSIIGKNSSAKLVNFGILVKEASNVIIRNLGICKVLANNGDAIGVQYSNNVWIDHVDVSSDRDHDKDYYDGLIDLTHAADFITVSNSYIHDHWKPSLIGHSDSNGAQDTGHLHVTQNNNYWHNNSRTPSIRFGACAVEYLCQL
;
A
#
# COMPACT_ATOMS: atom_id res chain seq x y z
N MET A 1 59.49 -5.05 57.60
CA MET A 1 58.02 -5.00 57.40
C MET A 1 57.71 -4.16 56.17
N LYS A 2 57.37 -4.78 55.04
CA LYS A 2 56.77 -4.13 53.87
C LYS A 2 55.57 -4.98 53.49
N ALA A 3 54.36 -4.47 53.71
CA ALA A 3 53.12 -5.12 53.29
C ALA A 3 52.75 -4.59 51.90
N ILE A 4 52.64 -5.50 50.93
CA ILE A 4 52.12 -5.22 49.59
C ILE A 4 50.62 -5.50 49.65
N ILE A 5 49.79 -4.48 49.43
CA ILE A 5 48.34 -4.61 49.32
C ILE A 5 48.01 -4.72 47.82
N THR A 6 47.55 -5.89 47.39
CA THR A 6 47.05 -6.11 46.03
C THR A 6 45.55 -5.87 46.02
N ALA A 7 45.10 -4.82 45.33
CA ALA A 7 43.67 -4.56 45.12
C ALA A 7 43.16 -5.37 43.92
N LEU A 8 42.22 -6.30 44.16
CA LEU A 8 41.45 -6.96 43.09
C LEU A 8 40.34 -6.02 42.62
N ALA A 9 40.39 -5.59 41.36
CA ALA A 9 39.27 -4.91 40.71
C ALA A 9 38.30 -5.96 40.15
N LEU A 10 37.08 -6.01 40.70
CA LEU A 10 35.95 -6.75 40.13
C LEU A 10 35.36 -5.93 38.98
N ILE A 11 35.51 -6.42 37.75
CA ILE A 11 34.89 -5.85 36.56
C ILE A 11 33.53 -6.54 36.39
N SER A 12 32.44 -5.84 36.69
CA SER A 12 31.09 -6.30 36.36
C SER A 12 30.86 -6.14 34.86
N SER A 13 30.74 -7.24 34.13
CA SER A 13 30.35 -7.24 32.72
C SER A 13 28.85 -6.91 32.60
N TYR A 14 28.55 -5.73 32.05
CA TYR A 14 27.20 -5.41 31.61
C TYR A 14 26.96 -6.09 30.26
N THR A 15 26.16 -7.15 30.24
CA THR A 15 25.64 -7.70 29.00
C THR A 15 24.54 -6.78 28.48
N LEU A 16 24.83 -6.02 27.42
CA LEU A 16 23.79 -5.29 26.67
C LEU A 16 22.88 -6.33 26.02
N ALA A 17 21.63 -6.42 26.48
CA ALA A 17 20.61 -7.21 25.80
C ALA A 17 20.38 -6.61 24.41
N ALA A 18 20.45 -7.45 23.37
CA ALA A 18 20.08 -7.05 22.02
C ALA A 18 18.61 -6.56 22.03
N PRO A 19 18.27 -5.51 21.27
CA PRO A 19 16.89 -5.08 21.16
C PRO A 19 16.05 -6.25 20.64
N ALA A 20 14.95 -6.55 21.32
CA ALA A 20 14.02 -7.58 20.89
C ALA A 20 13.52 -7.22 19.48
N GLU A 21 13.74 -8.10 18.50
CA GLU A 21 13.11 -7.96 17.19
C GLU A 21 11.59 -7.96 17.39
N GLN A 22 10.95 -6.84 17.08
CA GLN A 22 9.50 -6.77 17.06
C GLN A 22 9.03 -7.78 16.00
N LEU A 23 8.30 -8.81 16.42
CA LEU A 23 7.65 -9.75 15.52
C LEU A 23 6.58 -8.99 14.71
N VAL A 24 6.99 -8.40 13.59
CA VAL A 24 6.05 -7.83 12.63
C VAL A 24 5.27 -8.99 12.01
N LYS A 25 3.95 -9.01 12.20
CA LYS A 25 3.08 -9.99 11.57
C LYS A 25 3.29 -9.90 10.05
N ARG A 26 3.82 -10.95 9.44
CA ARG A 26 3.92 -11.04 7.97
C ARG A 26 2.51 -11.00 7.38
N ALA A 27 2.34 -10.25 6.28
CA ALA A 27 1.09 -10.22 5.54
C ALA A 27 0.65 -11.65 5.20
N SER A 28 -0.56 -12.02 5.63
CA SER A 28 -1.11 -13.35 5.38
C SER A 28 -2.13 -13.30 4.24
N ALA A 29 -2.20 -14.40 3.49
CA ALA A 29 -3.24 -14.64 2.49
C ALA A 29 -4.65 -14.77 3.09
N SER A 30 -4.75 -14.89 4.42
CA SER A 30 -6.01 -15.04 5.16
C SER A 30 -6.42 -13.78 5.94
N ASP A 31 -5.68 -12.68 5.82
CA ASP A 31 -6.03 -11.44 6.51
C ASP A 31 -7.27 -10.80 5.89
N SER A 32 -8.12 -10.21 6.73
CA SER A 32 -9.29 -9.43 6.34
C SER A 32 -9.08 -7.96 6.61
N ALA A 33 -9.71 -7.12 5.80
CA ALA A 33 -9.60 -5.67 5.94
C ALA A 33 -10.24 -5.13 7.24
N THR A 34 -9.86 -3.90 7.58
CA THR A 34 -10.46 -3.09 8.65
C THR A 34 -11.17 -1.87 8.02
N GLY A 35 -11.66 -0.94 8.85
CA GLY A 35 -12.25 0.31 8.36
C GLY A 35 -13.43 0.11 7.42
N TYR A 36 -13.64 1.05 6.50
CA TYR A 36 -14.71 0.95 5.51
C TYR A 36 -14.60 -0.28 4.61
N ALA A 37 -13.40 -0.79 4.33
CA ALA A 37 -13.23 -2.03 3.55
C ALA A 37 -13.72 -3.29 4.30
N SER A 38 -13.91 -3.23 5.62
CA SER A 38 -14.55 -4.31 6.39
C SER A 38 -16.08 -4.31 6.32
N LEU A 39 -16.68 -3.25 5.79
CA LEU A 39 -18.14 -3.12 5.64
C LEU A 39 -18.60 -3.67 4.28
N ASN A 40 -19.90 -3.62 4.01
CA ASN A 40 -20.47 -4.09 2.73
C ASN A 40 -20.07 -5.54 2.35
N GLY A 41 -20.11 -6.45 3.32
CA GLY A 41 -19.67 -7.84 3.13
C GLY A 41 -18.16 -8.07 3.31
N GLY A 42 -17.38 -7.00 3.47
CA GLY A 42 -15.97 -7.02 3.81
C GLY A 42 -15.03 -7.35 2.64
N THR A 43 -13.73 -7.20 2.87
CA THR A 43 -12.68 -7.51 1.91
C THR A 43 -11.80 -8.65 2.41
N THR A 44 -11.83 -9.78 1.69
CA THR A 44 -11.00 -10.98 1.93
C THR A 44 -10.03 -11.28 0.78
N GLY A 45 -10.10 -10.52 -0.32
CA GLY A 45 -9.32 -10.74 -1.52
C GLY A 45 -9.48 -12.17 -2.05
N GLY A 46 -8.35 -12.79 -2.37
CA GLY A 46 -8.27 -14.16 -2.88
C GLY A 46 -8.18 -15.27 -1.82
N ALA A 47 -8.48 -14.99 -0.55
CA ALA A 47 -8.40 -15.98 0.51
C ALA A 47 -9.16 -17.29 0.16
N GLY A 48 -8.46 -18.42 0.27
CA GLY A 48 -8.97 -19.75 -0.11
C GLY A 48 -8.91 -20.07 -1.60
N GLY A 49 -8.33 -19.18 -2.41
CA GLY A 49 -8.14 -19.33 -3.85
C GLY A 49 -6.81 -19.95 -4.27
N THR A 50 -6.54 -19.95 -5.57
CA THR A 50 -5.25 -20.39 -6.13
C THR A 50 -4.13 -19.47 -5.66
N THR A 51 -2.94 -20.02 -5.45
CA THR A 51 -1.77 -19.25 -5.06
C THR A 51 -0.70 -19.33 -6.15
N THR A 52 -0.13 -18.20 -6.54
CA THR A 52 0.94 -18.12 -7.55
C THR A 52 2.02 -17.16 -7.08
N THR A 53 3.29 -17.45 -7.37
CA THR A 53 4.39 -16.49 -7.19
C THR A 53 4.85 -15.99 -8.54
N VAL A 54 5.02 -14.67 -8.69
CA VAL A 54 5.44 -14.01 -9.93
C VAL A 54 6.66 -13.13 -9.67
N SER A 55 7.52 -12.99 -10.67
CA SER A 55 8.73 -12.17 -10.63
C SER A 55 8.99 -11.43 -11.95
N SER A 56 7.96 -11.28 -12.79
CA SER A 56 8.01 -10.51 -14.04
C SER A 56 6.67 -9.84 -14.31
N TYR A 57 6.69 -8.76 -15.09
CA TYR A 57 5.49 -8.02 -15.46
C TYR A 57 4.50 -8.92 -16.20
N ALA A 58 4.96 -9.69 -17.19
CA ALA A 58 4.10 -10.58 -17.97
C ALA A 58 3.40 -11.64 -17.09
N ALA A 59 4.14 -12.25 -16.15
CA ALA A 59 3.57 -13.24 -15.24
C ALA A 59 2.54 -12.61 -14.29
N LEU A 60 2.83 -11.41 -13.76
CA LEU A 60 1.89 -10.67 -12.94
C LEU A 60 0.62 -10.29 -13.72
N ALA A 61 0.78 -9.73 -14.93
CA ALA A 61 -0.32 -9.33 -15.80
C ALA A 61 -1.24 -10.50 -16.14
N THR A 62 -0.69 -11.70 -16.39
CA THR A 62 -1.51 -12.90 -16.58
C THR A 62 -2.19 -13.34 -15.29
N ALA A 63 -1.45 -13.41 -14.18
CA ALA A 63 -1.94 -13.98 -12.92
C ALA A 63 -3.09 -13.19 -12.28
N VAL A 64 -3.21 -11.89 -12.53
CA VAL A 64 -4.25 -11.04 -11.94
C VAL A 64 -5.59 -11.09 -12.69
N THR A 65 -5.66 -11.75 -13.86
CA THR A 65 -6.85 -11.76 -14.72
C THR A 65 -7.94 -12.69 -14.18
N GLY A 66 -9.18 -12.43 -14.61
CA GLY A 66 -10.37 -13.21 -14.24
C GLY A 66 -10.83 -12.96 -12.80
N ASN A 67 -11.91 -13.61 -12.40
CA ASN A 67 -12.64 -13.28 -11.16
C ASN A 67 -12.62 -14.36 -10.08
N ASP A 68 -12.02 -15.52 -10.38
CA ASP A 68 -11.85 -16.59 -9.39
C ASP A 68 -10.91 -16.13 -8.27
N LYS A 69 -11.17 -16.57 -7.03
CA LYS A 69 -10.32 -16.27 -5.87
C LYS A 69 -8.86 -16.63 -6.17
N LYS A 70 -7.96 -15.66 -6.02
CA LYS A 70 -6.53 -15.83 -6.33
C LYS A 70 -5.62 -14.96 -5.45
N VAL A 71 -4.51 -15.55 -5.03
CA VAL A 71 -3.44 -14.90 -4.26
C VAL A 71 -2.16 -14.91 -5.10
N ILE A 72 -1.68 -13.73 -5.44
CA ILE A 72 -0.46 -13.53 -6.21
C ILE A 72 0.61 -12.96 -5.29
N PHE A 73 1.67 -13.74 -5.09
CA PHE A 73 2.86 -13.31 -4.39
C PHE A 73 3.86 -12.67 -5.37
N VAL A 74 4.20 -11.41 -5.16
CA VAL A 74 5.26 -10.72 -5.93
C VAL A 74 6.60 -11.02 -5.27
N SER A 75 7.56 -11.55 -6.02
CA SER A 75 8.88 -11.93 -5.53
C SER A 75 9.97 -11.06 -6.16
N GLY A 76 10.64 -10.26 -5.33
CA GLY A 76 11.70 -9.34 -5.77
C GLY A 76 11.18 -8.13 -6.54
N THR A 77 12.10 -7.39 -7.13
CA THR A 77 11.79 -6.21 -7.93
C THR A 77 11.40 -6.59 -9.35
N ILE A 78 10.26 -6.07 -9.81
CA ILE A 78 9.81 -6.11 -11.20
C ILE A 78 9.92 -4.70 -11.75
N THR A 79 10.80 -4.49 -12.73
CA THR A 79 10.96 -3.20 -13.41
C THR A 79 10.47 -3.31 -14.83
N GLN A 80 9.52 -2.46 -15.22
CA GLN A 80 8.98 -2.41 -16.57
C GLN A 80 8.37 -1.04 -16.83
N THR A 81 8.66 -0.44 -17.98
CA THR A 81 7.83 0.67 -18.48
C THR A 81 6.60 0.07 -19.14
N ALA A 82 5.46 0.12 -18.46
CA ALA A 82 4.19 -0.44 -18.93
C ALA A 82 2.99 0.19 -18.22
N ASP A 83 1.81 0.01 -18.79
CA ASP A 83 0.55 0.42 -18.17
C ASP A 83 0.32 -0.26 -16.81
N GLN A 84 -0.62 0.27 -16.03
CA GLN A 84 -0.99 -0.30 -14.75
C GLN A 84 -1.56 -1.73 -14.89
N ILE A 85 -1.19 -2.60 -13.95
CA ILE A 85 -1.77 -3.94 -13.81
C ILE A 85 -3.23 -3.82 -13.35
N ARG A 86 -4.14 -4.55 -14.00
CA ARG A 86 -5.58 -4.50 -13.71
C ARG A 86 -6.09 -5.83 -13.14
N PRO A 87 -6.18 -5.97 -11.81
CA PRO A 87 -6.73 -7.16 -11.21
C PRO A 87 -8.24 -7.26 -11.41
N GLY A 88 -8.73 -8.49 -11.63
CA GLY A 88 -10.15 -8.82 -11.53
C GLY A 88 -10.59 -9.01 -10.07
N ASN A 89 -11.84 -9.42 -9.90
CA ASN A 89 -12.44 -9.62 -8.57
C ASN A 89 -11.68 -10.67 -7.74
N ASN A 90 -11.83 -10.60 -6.42
CA ASN A 90 -11.35 -11.62 -5.48
C ASN A 90 -9.84 -11.87 -5.58
N THR A 91 -9.07 -10.79 -5.68
CA THR A 91 -7.62 -10.85 -5.93
C THR A 91 -6.84 -10.31 -4.75
N SER A 92 -5.83 -11.04 -4.29
CA SER A 92 -4.82 -10.53 -3.36
C SER A 92 -3.47 -10.44 -4.06
N ILE A 93 -2.88 -9.25 -4.17
CA ILE A 93 -1.52 -9.03 -4.64
C ILE A 93 -0.67 -8.70 -3.41
N ILE A 94 0.23 -9.60 -3.04
CA ILE A 94 1.00 -9.51 -1.80
C ILE A 94 2.49 -9.60 -2.11
N GLY A 95 3.30 -8.67 -1.62
CA GLY A 95 4.75 -8.85 -1.71
C GLY A 95 5.21 -10.00 -0.83
N LYS A 96 6.03 -10.89 -1.38
CA LYS A 96 6.51 -12.10 -0.70
C LYS A 96 7.39 -11.79 0.52
N ASN A 97 8.11 -10.68 0.45
CA ASN A 97 8.97 -10.13 1.51
C ASN A 97 9.29 -8.66 1.18
N SER A 98 10.16 -8.02 1.96
CA SER A 98 10.52 -6.60 1.82
C SER A 98 11.23 -6.22 0.52
N SER A 99 11.67 -7.17 -0.31
CA SER A 99 12.25 -6.87 -1.63
C SER A 99 11.22 -6.82 -2.76
N ALA A 100 9.95 -7.14 -2.48
CA ALA A 100 8.89 -7.10 -3.47
C ALA A 100 8.56 -5.66 -3.89
N LYS A 101 8.88 -5.31 -5.14
CA LYS A 101 8.68 -3.96 -5.68
C LYS A 101 8.19 -3.98 -7.12
N LEU A 102 7.32 -3.04 -7.48
CA LEU A 102 6.98 -2.69 -8.85
C LEU A 102 7.60 -1.33 -9.17
N VAL A 103 8.37 -1.25 -10.26
CA VAL A 103 9.10 -0.03 -10.64
C VAL A 103 8.71 0.38 -12.05
N ASN A 104 8.30 1.64 -12.21
CA ASN A 104 7.85 2.29 -13.45
C ASN A 104 6.45 1.89 -13.95
N PHE A 105 5.68 1.13 -13.18
CA PHE A 105 4.27 0.82 -13.46
C PHE A 105 3.49 0.63 -12.14
N GLY A 106 2.18 0.88 -12.18
CA GLY A 106 1.30 0.80 -11.02
C GLY A 106 0.24 -0.32 -11.09
N ILE A 107 -0.77 -0.21 -10.23
CA ILE A 107 -1.94 -1.08 -10.19
C ILE A 107 -3.21 -0.23 -10.32
N LEU A 108 -4.12 -0.61 -11.20
CA LEU A 108 -5.43 0.02 -11.34
C LEU A 108 -6.53 -1.00 -11.06
N VAL A 109 -7.16 -0.89 -9.89
CA VAL A 109 -8.37 -1.64 -9.56
C VAL A 109 -9.54 -0.91 -10.20
N LYS A 110 -10.02 -1.42 -11.34
CA LYS A 110 -11.11 -0.81 -12.09
C LYS A 110 -12.22 -1.82 -12.35
N GLU A 111 -13.46 -1.43 -12.06
CA GLU A 111 -14.65 -2.27 -12.21
C GLU A 111 -14.51 -3.62 -11.51
N ALA A 112 -13.82 -3.62 -10.36
CA ALA A 112 -13.51 -4.81 -9.60
C ALA A 112 -13.94 -4.66 -8.12
N SER A 113 -14.10 -5.78 -7.45
CA SER A 113 -14.49 -5.84 -6.05
C SER A 113 -13.69 -6.87 -5.28
N ASN A 114 -13.58 -6.67 -3.96
CA ASN A 114 -12.90 -7.59 -3.06
C ASN A 114 -11.43 -7.80 -3.46
N VAL A 115 -10.64 -6.72 -3.40
CA VAL A 115 -9.22 -6.70 -3.80
C VAL A 115 -8.32 -6.29 -2.63
N ILE A 116 -7.19 -6.98 -2.47
CA ILE A 116 -6.17 -6.70 -1.45
C ILE A 116 -4.84 -6.41 -2.14
N ILE A 117 -4.18 -5.31 -1.79
CA ILE A 117 -2.81 -4.97 -2.22
C ILE A 117 -1.97 -4.74 -0.96
N ARG A 118 -0.99 -5.62 -0.70
CA ARG A 118 -0.26 -5.59 0.59
C ARG A 118 1.22 -5.90 0.54
N ASN A 119 1.98 -5.35 1.49
CA ASN A 119 3.41 -5.61 1.68
C ASN A 119 4.22 -5.41 0.38
N LEU A 120 3.92 -4.35 -0.38
CA LEU A 120 4.43 -4.16 -1.74
C LEU A 120 4.96 -2.74 -1.91
N GLY A 121 6.17 -2.62 -2.46
CA GLY A 121 6.69 -1.33 -2.92
C GLY A 121 6.20 -1.02 -4.33
N ILE A 122 5.78 0.22 -4.61
CA ILE A 122 5.46 0.69 -5.97
C ILE A 122 6.05 2.08 -6.15
N CYS A 123 6.96 2.24 -7.12
CA CYS A 123 7.63 3.53 -7.28
C CYS A 123 7.96 3.95 -8.71
N LYS A 124 8.18 5.26 -8.88
CA LYS A 124 8.62 5.90 -10.12
C LYS A 124 7.64 5.70 -11.30
N VAL A 125 6.34 5.62 -11.01
CA VAL A 125 5.32 5.46 -12.06
C VAL A 125 5.14 6.80 -12.78
N LEU A 126 5.65 6.88 -14.01
CA LEU A 126 5.53 8.08 -14.85
C LEU A 126 4.07 8.46 -15.05
N ALA A 127 3.76 9.75 -15.18
CA ALA A 127 2.39 10.22 -15.37
C ALA A 127 1.67 9.53 -16.55
N ASN A 128 2.40 9.24 -17.64
CA ASN A 128 1.86 8.51 -18.80
C ASN A 128 1.47 7.05 -18.50
N ASN A 129 1.97 6.49 -17.40
CA ASN A 129 1.73 5.12 -16.94
C ASN A 129 0.71 5.08 -15.79
N GLY A 130 0.12 6.21 -15.40
CA GLY A 130 -0.89 6.34 -14.36
C GLY A 130 -0.32 6.51 -12.95
N ASP A 131 -1.14 6.20 -11.95
CA ASP A 131 -0.77 6.28 -10.53
C ASP A 131 -0.05 5.03 -10.04
N ALA A 132 0.60 5.09 -8.88
CA ALA A 132 1.12 3.89 -8.24
C ALA A 132 0.00 2.89 -7.91
N ILE A 133 -1.11 3.37 -7.34
CA ILE A 133 -2.35 2.62 -7.08
C ILE A 133 -3.56 3.49 -7.40
N GLY A 134 -4.33 3.12 -8.41
CA GLY A 134 -5.63 3.71 -8.73
C GLY A 134 -6.78 2.79 -8.35
N VAL A 135 -7.88 3.35 -7.84
CA VAL A 135 -9.16 2.63 -7.64
C VAL A 135 -10.29 3.42 -8.28
N GLN A 136 -11.02 2.78 -9.21
CA GLN A 136 -12.11 3.39 -9.97
C GLN A 136 -13.28 2.43 -10.14
N TYR A 137 -14.52 2.91 -9.99
CA TYR A 137 -15.73 2.08 -10.18
C TYR A 137 -15.69 0.75 -9.41
N SER A 138 -15.03 0.73 -8.26
CA SER A 138 -14.65 -0.48 -7.54
C SER A 138 -15.00 -0.36 -6.08
N ASN A 139 -15.29 -1.48 -5.42
CA ASN A 139 -15.61 -1.49 -3.99
C ASN A 139 -14.87 -2.56 -3.21
N ASN A 140 -14.83 -2.39 -1.88
CA ASN A 140 -14.22 -3.37 -0.98
C ASN A 140 -12.74 -3.62 -1.33
N VAL A 141 -11.94 -2.56 -1.28
CA VAL A 141 -10.50 -2.59 -1.58
C VAL A 141 -9.68 -2.28 -0.33
N TRP A 142 -8.67 -3.11 -0.06
CA TRP A 142 -7.75 -2.91 1.06
C TRP A 142 -6.31 -2.77 0.60
N ILE A 143 -5.74 -1.60 0.85
CA ILE A 143 -4.35 -1.26 0.55
C ILE A 143 -3.62 -1.17 1.89
N ASP A 144 -2.65 -2.04 2.15
CA ASP A 144 -2.03 -2.11 3.48
C ASP A 144 -0.56 -2.49 3.49
N HIS A 145 0.24 -1.83 4.33
CA HIS A 145 1.69 -1.99 4.36
C HIS A 145 2.32 -1.84 2.95
N VAL A 146 1.86 -0.85 2.18
CA VAL A 146 2.53 -0.50 0.93
C VAL A 146 3.57 0.59 1.16
N ASP A 147 4.61 0.59 0.34
CA ASP A 147 5.62 1.64 0.26
C ASP A 147 5.46 2.26 -1.14
N VAL A 148 4.88 3.46 -1.22
CA VAL A 148 4.60 4.12 -2.49
C VAL A 148 5.33 5.44 -2.58
N SER A 149 6.09 5.62 -3.65
CA SER A 149 6.99 6.76 -3.77
C SER A 149 7.40 7.13 -5.18
N SER A 150 7.92 8.35 -5.31
CA SER A 150 8.49 8.88 -6.55
C SER A 150 9.87 9.50 -6.25
N ASP A 151 10.20 10.60 -6.88
CA ASP A 151 11.09 11.64 -6.36
C ASP A 151 10.44 13.00 -6.60
N ARG A 152 11.10 14.06 -6.13
CA ARG A 152 10.72 15.45 -6.37
C ARG A 152 11.82 16.21 -7.11
N ASP A 153 12.67 15.51 -7.85
CA ASP A 153 13.78 16.09 -8.63
C ASP A 153 13.29 16.63 -9.99
N HIS A 154 12.01 16.44 -10.28
CA HIS A 154 11.31 16.86 -11.48
C HIS A 154 10.13 17.77 -11.12
N ASP A 155 9.51 18.38 -12.14
CA ASP A 155 8.29 19.14 -11.94
C ASP A 155 7.13 18.26 -11.45
N LYS A 156 6.09 18.91 -10.93
CA LYS A 156 4.97 18.24 -10.26
C LYS A 156 4.12 17.36 -11.18
N ASP A 157 4.28 17.42 -12.49
CA ASP A 157 3.48 16.69 -13.47
C ASP A 157 4.31 15.62 -14.23
N TYR A 158 5.59 15.44 -13.88
CA TYR A 158 6.41 14.31 -14.36
C TYR A 158 5.85 12.95 -13.87
N TYR A 159 5.38 12.92 -12.62
CA TYR A 159 4.59 11.85 -12.02
C TYR A 159 3.17 12.35 -11.74
N ASP A 160 2.18 11.46 -11.71
CA ASP A 160 0.79 11.86 -11.40
C ASP A 160 0.41 11.70 -9.92
N GLY A 161 -0.35 10.67 -9.54
CA GLY A 161 -0.70 10.32 -8.16
C GLY A 161 0.07 9.11 -7.61
N LEU A 162 0.06 8.94 -6.28
CA LEU A 162 0.47 7.67 -5.67
C LEU A 162 -0.74 6.80 -5.39
N ILE A 163 -1.71 7.26 -4.62
CA ILE A 163 -2.93 6.52 -4.29
C ILE A 163 -4.16 7.37 -4.59
N ASP A 164 -4.82 7.10 -5.72
CA ASP A 164 -5.97 7.85 -6.18
C ASP A 164 -7.24 7.00 -6.18
N LEU A 165 -8.29 7.51 -5.53
CA LEU A 165 -9.57 6.86 -5.29
C LEU A 165 -10.67 7.72 -5.91
N THR A 166 -11.19 7.31 -7.06
CA THR A 166 -12.03 8.19 -7.90
C THR A 166 -13.19 7.43 -8.52
N HIS A 167 -14.10 8.14 -9.18
CA HIS A 167 -15.16 7.55 -10.00
C HIS A 167 -16.02 6.53 -9.24
N ALA A 168 -16.72 7.00 -8.20
CA ALA A 168 -17.59 6.18 -7.34
C ALA A 168 -16.90 4.94 -6.72
N ALA A 169 -15.57 4.97 -6.57
CA ALA A 169 -14.88 3.97 -5.77
C ALA A 169 -15.39 4.02 -4.32
N ASP A 170 -15.51 2.88 -3.65
CA ASP A 170 -16.21 2.84 -2.36
C ASP A 170 -15.74 1.72 -1.41
N PHE A 171 -16.03 1.85 -0.13
CA PHE A 171 -15.62 0.86 0.90
C PHE A 171 -14.14 0.52 0.84
N ILE A 172 -13.28 1.53 1.03
CA ILE A 172 -11.83 1.39 0.88
C ILE A 172 -11.13 1.61 2.21
N THR A 173 -10.03 0.91 2.42
CA THR A 173 -9.13 1.18 3.55
C THR A 173 -7.70 1.22 3.07
N VAL A 174 -7.00 2.30 3.42
CA VAL A 174 -5.55 2.47 3.22
C VAL A 174 -4.91 2.50 4.60
N SER A 175 -4.11 1.49 4.94
CA SER A 175 -3.59 1.34 6.30
C SER A 175 -2.10 1.02 6.37
N ASN A 176 -1.43 1.44 7.45
CA ASN A 176 -0.05 1.05 7.78
C ASN A 176 0.97 1.27 6.64
N SER A 177 0.73 2.24 5.76
CA SER A 177 1.50 2.42 4.53
C SER A 177 2.45 3.62 4.63
N TYR A 178 3.58 3.54 3.93
CA TYR A 178 4.50 4.65 3.77
C TYR A 178 4.28 5.31 2.41
N ILE A 179 3.84 6.57 2.42
CA ILE A 179 3.48 7.33 1.23
C ILE A 179 4.39 8.55 1.20
N HIS A 180 5.33 8.63 0.26
CA HIS A 180 6.42 9.60 0.38
C HIS A 180 7.06 10.05 -0.94
N ASP A 181 7.86 11.11 -0.83
CA ASP A 181 8.71 11.66 -1.89
C ASP A 181 7.93 12.01 -3.16
N HIS A 182 6.75 12.60 -2.99
CA HIS A 182 5.86 12.92 -4.10
C HIS A 182 5.17 14.28 -3.98
N TRP A 183 4.78 14.86 -5.11
CA TRP A 183 4.15 16.18 -5.17
C TRP A 183 2.65 16.15 -4.81
N LYS A 184 1.89 15.20 -5.38
CA LYS A 184 0.42 15.10 -5.31
C LYS A 184 -0.03 13.67 -4.94
N PRO A 185 0.30 13.15 -3.74
CA PRO A 185 0.28 11.73 -3.44
C PRO A 185 -1.11 11.09 -3.42
N SER A 186 -2.16 11.77 -2.96
CA SER A 186 -3.48 11.11 -2.88
C SER A 186 -4.66 12.01 -3.17
N LEU A 187 -5.46 11.61 -4.16
CA LEU A 187 -6.73 12.24 -4.52
C LEU A 187 -7.91 11.31 -4.21
N ILE A 188 -8.89 11.81 -3.46
CA ILE A 188 -10.18 11.14 -3.23
C ILE A 188 -11.26 12.01 -3.87
N GLY A 189 -11.81 11.54 -4.99
CA GLY A 189 -12.72 12.32 -5.83
C GLY A 189 -11.98 13.33 -6.74
N HIS A 190 -12.06 13.10 -8.05
CA HIS A 190 -11.16 13.77 -9.02
C HIS A 190 -11.61 15.17 -9.46
N SER A 191 -12.91 15.47 -9.41
CA SER A 191 -13.46 16.71 -9.97
C SER A 191 -14.66 17.21 -9.19
N ASP A 192 -14.71 18.52 -8.93
CA ASP A 192 -15.86 19.20 -8.29
C ASP A 192 -17.14 19.12 -9.13
N SER A 193 -17.02 18.86 -10.44
CA SER A 193 -18.18 18.70 -11.33
C SER A 193 -18.67 17.25 -11.43
N ASN A 194 -18.08 16.31 -10.68
CA ASN A 194 -18.42 14.89 -10.76
C ASN A 194 -19.39 14.41 -9.67
N GLY A 195 -20.10 15.34 -9.02
CA GLY A 195 -20.96 15.03 -7.89
C GLY A 195 -22.08 14.04 -8.18
N ALA A 196 -22.59 13.98 -9.41
CA ALA A 196 -23.62 13.01 -9.81
C ALA A 196 -23.13 11.56 -9.72
N GLN A 197 -21.83 11.34 -9.89
CA GLN A 197 -21.19 10.04 -9.75
C GLN A 197 -20.67 9.79 -8.33
N ASP A 198 -20.02 10.78 -7.71
CA ASP A 198 -19.26 10.55 -6.48
C ASP A 198 -20.07 10.77 -5.18
N THR A 199 -21.22 11.46 -5.24
CA THR A 199 -22.06 11.67 -4.05
C THR A 199 -22.65 10.36 -3.55
N GLY A 200 -22.44 10.06 -2.27
CA GLY A 200 -22.88 8.80 -1.65
C GLY A 200 -21.88 7.65 -1.81
N HIS A 201 -20.72 7.90 -2.42
CA HIS A 201 -19.60 6.96 -2.54
C HIS A 201 -18.35 7.51 -1.83
N LEU A 202 -17.17 6.96 -2.15
CA LEU A 202 -15.87 7.37 -1.61
C LEU A 202 -15.82 7.25 -0.08
N HIS A 203 -16.41 6.19 0.47
CA HIS A 203 -16.21 5.83 1.88
C HIS A 203 -14.83 5.21 2.07
N VAL A 204 -13.91 6.00 2.62
CA VAL A 204 -12.49 5.64 2.72
C VAL A 204 -12.03 5.78 4.17
N THR A 205 -11.39 4.74 4.69
CA THR A 205 -10.59 4.82 5.92
C THR A 205 -9.13 5.01 5.55
N GLN A 206 -8.48 6.02 6.11
CA GLN A 206 -7.02 6.12 6.10
C GLN A 206 -6.51 6.12 7.54
N ASN A 207 -5.73 5.11 7.94
CA ASN A 207 -5.21 5.01 9.30
C ASN A 207 -3.76 4.49 9.33
N ASN A 208 -3.01 4.89 10.35
CA ASN A 208 -1.63 4.41 10.58
C ASN A 208 -0.67 4.59 9.39
N ASN A 209 -0.98 5.49 8.45
CA ASN A 209 -0.12 5.78 7.32
C ASN A 209 0.91 6.85 7.71
N TYR A 210 2.16 6.67 7.26
CA TYR A 210 3.20 7.67 7.41
C TYR A 210 3.34 8.46 6.10
N TRP A 211 3.23 9.79 6.19
CA TRP A 211 3.21 10.68 5.04
C TRP A 211 4.43 11.60 5.04
N HIS A 212 5.20 11.60 3.95
CA HIS A 212 6.31 12.51 3.74
C HIS A 212 6.25 13.11 2.33
N ASN A 213 5.37 14.10 2.12
CA ASN A 213 5.02 14.61 0.78
C ASN A 213 4.84 16.13 0.76
N ASN A 214 4.68 16.70 -0.44
CA ASN A 214 4.44 18.13 -0.59
C ASN A 214 2.99 18.57 -0.31
N SER A 215 1.99 17.84 -0.81
CA SER A 215 0.58 18.23 -0.71
C SER A 215 -0.34 17.00 -0.67
N ARG A 216 -1.67 17.18 -0.74
CA ARG A 216 -2.69 16.14 -0.92
C ARG A 216 -2.51 14.90 -0.04
N THR A 217 -2.51 15.07 1.29
CA THR A 217 -2.34 13.98 2.27
C THR A 217 -3.58 13.74 3.15
N PRO A 218 -4.77 13.39 2.61
CA PRO A 218 -5.19 13.38 1.20
C PRO A 218 -5.85 14.71 0.75
N SER A 219 -6.17 14.84 -0.54
CA SER A 219 -7.13 15.84 -1.05
C SER A 219 -8.49 15.16 -1.30
N ILE A 220 -9.58 15.68 -0.72
CA ILE A 220 -10.88 14.99 -0.66
C ILE A 220 -12.00 15.83 -1.30
N ARG A 221 -12.90 15.15 -2.02
CA ARG A 221 -14.19 15.65 -2.51
C ARG A 221 -15.30 14.63 -2.24
N PHE A 222 -16.51 15.12 -1.94
CA PHE A 222 -17.78 14.39 -1.72
C PHE A 222 -17.80 13.34 -0.59
N GLY A 223 -16.91 12.36 -0.65
CA GLY A 223 -16.97 11.15 0.17
C GLY A 223 -16.91 11.36 1.67
N ALA A 224 -17.49 10.42 2.40
CA ALA A 224 -17.30 10.31 3.84
C ALA A 224 -15.95 9.61 4.10
N CYS A 225 -14.89 10.40 4.21
CA CYS A 225 -13.57 9.89 4.55
C CYS A 225 -13.31 9.97 6.06
N ALA A 226 -13.08 8.82 6.68
CA ALA A 226 -12.57 8.75 8.05
C ALA A 226 -11.03 8.71 7.99
N VAL A 227 -10.38 9.83 8.30
CA VAL A 227 -8.91 9.91 8.35
C VAL A 227 -8.46 9.94 9.80
N GLU A 228 -7.77 8.89 10.23
CA GLU A 228 -7.15 8.79 11.54
C GLU A 228 -5.64 8.94 11.37
N TYR A 229 -5.13 10.15 11.66
CA TYR A 229 -3.70 10.40 11.67
C TYR A 229 -3.11 9.92 13.00
N LEU A 230 -2.14 9.00 12.95
CA LEU A 230 -1.16 8.90 14.02
C LEU A 230 -0.11 9.98 13.77
N CYS A 231 -0.12 10.98 14.66
CA CYS A 231 0.80 12.11 14.82
C CYS A 231 2.02 12.13 13.89
N GLN A 232 2.10 13.15 13.02
CA GLN A 232 3.36 13.59 12.43
C GLN A 232 4.28 14.00 13.58
N LEU A 233 5.38 13.28 13.80
CA LEU A 233 6.49 13.73 14.64
C LEU A 233 7.53 14.45 13.78
#